data_AF-A0A927RK86-F1
#
_entry.id   AF-A0A927RK86-F1
#
_cell.length_a   1.000
_cell.length_b   1.000
_cell.length_c   1.000
_cell.angle_alpha   90.00
_cell.angle_beta   90.00
_cell.angle_gamma   90.00
#
_symmetry.space_group_name_H-M   'P 1'
#
loop_
_entity.id
_entity.type
_entity.pdbx_description
1 polymer ?
#
loop_
_entity_poly.entity_id
_entity_poly.type
_entity_poly.pdbx_seq_one_letter_code
_entity_poly.pdbx_strand_id
1 'polypeptide(L)'
;MILLLSGSSCSGKNTLIKELVKNNENLKYITTFTSREKRPGEIEGDPYHFITKEDFQKKIKNGDFYEHELIHENFYGVEKNLCLDLLNKNYSLIKDIGVEGTFNLKDNLKDKNVETVYLKVSKGELRKRLINRGDKKEDINRRLKRFQYEASYIKKYNFLIHNKNFDKSYNLINAVINNNKVFYEYIKPCKKIVNINLKKLDKYTNKLINNKSFKPIKVYFNGQDFILKNNLEKYLAGILVNKNVTKQLIFKNVKFKEVENIENVLNFIKINI
;
A
#
# COMPACT_ATOMS: atom_id res chain seq x y z
N MET A 1 -17.68 -2.52 1.56
CA MET A 1 -16.32 -1.97 1.76
C MET A 1 -15.80 -1.48 0.41
N ILE A 2 -14.94 -0.46 0.37
CA ILE A 2 -14.29 0.02 -0.86
C ILE A 2 -12.77 -0.14 -0.72
N LEU A 3 -12.12 -0.71 -1.73
CA LEU A 3 -10.66 -0.81 -1.83
C LEU A 3 -10.13 0.06 -2.97
N LEU A 4 -9.32 1.06 -2.63
CA LEU A 4 -8.61 1.89 -3.60
C LEU A 4 -7.19 1.36 -3.79
N LEU A 5 -6.90 0.82 -4.99
CA LEU A 5 -5.60 0.28 -5.35
C LEU A 5 -4.81 1.31 -6.16
N SER A 6 -3.79 1.88 -5.54
CA SER A 6 -2.82 2.76 -6.14
C SER A 6 -1.47 2.08 -6.31
N GLY A 7 -0.54 2.76 -6.97
CA GLY A 7 0.80 2.25 -7.17
C GLY A 7 1.44 2.85 -8.41
N SER A 8 2.75 2.66 -8.54
CA SER A 8 3.50 3.21 -9.65
C SER A 8 3.00 2.68 -11.00
N SER A 9 3.30 3.41 -12.08
CA SER A 9 3.09 2.90 -13.44
C SER A 9 3.61 1.45 -13.57
N CYS A 10 2.93 0.60 -14.34
CA CYS A 10 3.32 -0.81 -14.56
C CYS A 10 3.54 -1.67 -13.29
N SER A 11 2.96 -1.27 -12.14
CA SER A 11 3.04 -2.07 -10.92
C SER A 11 2.21 -3.35 -10.97
N GLY A 12 1.32 -3.53 -11.95
CA GLY A 12 0.50 -4.73 -12.12
C GLY A 12 -0.92 -4.64 -11.55
N LYS A 13 -1.41 -3.43 -11.24
CA LYS A 13 -2.75 -3.18 -10.66
C LYS A 13 -3.86 -3.83 -11.46
N ASN A 14 -3.93 -3.54 -12.76
CA ASN A 14 -5.03 -4.00 -13.60
C ASN A 14 -5.07 -5.52 -13.70
N THR A 15 -3.91 -6.18 -13.80
CA THR A 15 -3.82 -7.65 -13.79
C THR A 15 -4.34 -8.23 -12.48
N LEU A 16 -3.93 -7.68 -11.33
CA LEU A 16 -4.42 -8.13 -10.02
C LEU A 16 -5.92 -7.90 -9.86
N ILE A 17 -6.43 -6.72 -10.22
CA ILE A 17 -7.85 -6.39 -10.13
C ILE A 17 -8.69 -7.33 -11.00
N LYS A 18 -8.27 -7.58 -12.25
CA LYS A 18 -8.97 -8.49 -13.15
C LYS A 18 -9.11 -9.88 -12.55
N GLU A 19 -8.02 -10.45 -12.04
CA GLU A 19 -8.06 -11.77 -11.39
C GLU A 19 -8.89 -11.76 -10.09
N LEU A 20 -8.78 -10.71 -9.27
CA LEU A 20 -9.55 -10.60 -8.02
C LEU A 20 -11.06 -10.53 -8.28
N VAL A 21 -11.49 -9.74 -9.26
CA VAL A 21 -12.92 -9.60 -9.62
C VAL A 21 -13.43 -10.87 -10.29
N LYS A 22 -12.63 -11.49 -11.15
CA LYS A 22 -12.97 -12.76 -11.79
C LYS A 22 -13.22 -13.88 -10.77
N ASN A 23 -12.42 -13.92 -9.71
CA ASN A 23 -12.45 -15.00 -8.72
C ASN A 23 -13.27 -14.66 -7.45
N ASN A 24 -13.96 -13.51 -7.41
CA ASN A 24 -14.77 -13.08 -6.27
C ASN A 24 -16.06 -12.40 -6.76
N GLU A 25 -17.15 -13.15 -6.79
CA GLU A 25 -18.45 -12.66 -7.28
C GLU A 25 -19.00 -11.46 -6.47
N ASN A 26 -18.62 -11.38 -5.19
CA ASN A 26 -18.99 -10.31 -4.27
C ASN A 26 -18.10 -9.06 -4.38
N LEU A 27 -17.08 -9.08 -5.24
CA LEU A 27 -16.20 -7.96 -5.52
C LEU A 27 -16.53 -7.36 -6.89
N LYS A 28 -16.88 -6.08 -6.93
CA LYS A 28 -17.15 -5.35 -8.17
C LYS A 28 -16.09 -4.29 -8.42
N TYR A 29 -15.66 -4.17 -9.66
CA TYR A 29 -14.81 -3.07 -10.08
C TYR A 29 -15.65 -1.79 -10.25
N ILE A 30 -15.14 -0.66 -9.76
CA ILE A 30 -15.80 0.64 -9.94
C ILE A 30 -15.49 1.14 -11.36
N THR A 31 -16.49 1.11 -12.24
CA THR A 31 -16.34 1.61 -13.61
C THR A 31 -16.15 3.12 -13.62
N THR A 32 -15.38 3.61 -14.58
CA THR A 32 -15.06 5.04 -14.72
C THR A 32 -15.86 5.61 -15.88
N PHE A 33 -16.59 6.70 -15.66
CA PHE A 33 -17.20 7.44 -16.75
C PHE A 33 -16.11 8.19 -17.50
N THR A 34 -16.18 8.23 -18.81
CA THR A 34 -15.26 9.02 -19.62
C THR A 34 -15.95 9.67 -20.81
N SER A 35 -15.46 10.85 -21.18
CA SER A 35 -15.88 11.52 -22.42
C SER A 35 -15.02 11.15 -23.63
N ARG A 36 -14.04 10.27 -23.46
CA ARG A 36 -13.21 9.76 -24.56
C ARG A 36 -14.05 8.82 -25.41
N GLU A 37 -13.81 8.83 -26.72
CA GLU A 37 -14.40 7.81 -27.60
C GLU A 37 -13.90 6.40 -27.25
N LYS A 38 -14.82 5.43 -27.35
CA LYS A 38 -14.52 4.02 -27.18
C LYS A 38 -13.55 3.54 -28.26
N ARG A 39 -12.46 2.87 -27.86
CA ARG A 39 -11.50 2.28 -28.81
C ARG A 39 -12.01 0.94 -29.36
N PRO A 40 -11.52 0.50 -30.53
CA PRO A 40 -11.76 -0.86 -31.01
C PRO A 40 -11.38 -1.90 -29.96
N GLY A 41 -12.30 -2.79 -29.63
CA GLY A 41 -12.12 -3.84 -28.62
C GLY A 41 -12.47 -3.45 -27.18
N GLU A 42 -12.75 -2.17 -26.88
CA GLU A 42 -13.30 -1.78 -25.57
C GLU A 42 -14.80 -2.12 -25.48
N ILE A 43 -15.24 -2.53 -24.29
CA ILE A 43 -16.62 -2.94 -24.00
C ILE A 43 -17.24 -1.89 -23.06
N GLU A 44 -18.50 -1.53 -23.31
CA GLU A 44 -19.25 -0.62 -22.44
C GLU A 44 -19.36 -1.24 -21.04
N GLY A 45 -18.97 -0.49 -20.01
CA GLY A 45 -18.91 -0.96 -18.63
C GLY A 45 -17.66 -1.76 -18.27
N ASP A 46 -16.69 -1.98 -19.17
CA ASP A 46 -15.42 -2.65 -18.85
C ASP A 46 -14.19 -1.98 -19.51
N PRO A 47 -13.41 -1.16 -18.78
CA PRO A 47 -13.67 -0.63 -17.43
C PRO A 47 -14.41 0.72 -17.45
N TYR A 48 -14.89 1.17 -18.61
CA TYR A 48 -15.39 2.54 -18.82
C TYR A 48 -16.86 2.58 -19.23
N HIS A 49 -17.56 3.60 -18.73
CA HIS A 49 -18.81 4.07 -19.32
C HIS A 49 -18.53 5.25 -20.24
N PHE A 50 -18.86 5.12 -21.52
CA PHE A 50 -18.55 6.13 -22.52
C PHE A 50 -19.75 7.07 -22.68
N ILE A 51 -19.57 8.35 -22.34
CA ILE A 51 -20.61 9.38 -22.45
C ILE A 51 -20.10 10.59 -23.24
N THR A 52 -21.00 11.47 -23.69
CA THR A 52 -20.58 12.70 -24.38
C THR A 52 -19.92 13.69 -23.41
N LYS A 53 -19.12 14.64 -23.92
CA LYS A 53 -18.58 15.74 -23.10
C LYS A 53 -19.69 16.58 -22.47
N GLU A 54 -20.77 16.81 -23.20
CA GLU A 54 -21.95 17.56 -22.73
C GLU A 54 -22.63 16.87 -21.56
N ASP A 55 -22.89 15.56 -21.67
CA ASP A 55 -23.51 14.80 -20.59
C ASP A 55 -22.60 14.68 -19.36
N PHE A 56 -21.29 14.53 -19.58
CA PHE A 56 -20.32 14.55 -18.50
C PHE A 56 -20.38 15.89 -17.75
N GLN A 57 -20.41 17.01 -18.47
CA GLN A 57 -20.50 18.34 -17.85
C GLN A 57 -21.83 18.56 -17.12
N LYS A 58 -22.96 18.04 -17.62
CA LYS A 58 -24.23 18.04 -16.90
C LYS A 58 -24.11 17.29 -15.57
N LYS A 59 -23.52 16.09 -15.59
CA LYS A 59 -23.26 15.29 -14.37
C LYS A 59 -22.35 16.02 -13.37
N ILE A 60 -21.32 16.74 -13.86
CA ILE A 60 -20.50 17.61 -12.99
C ILE A 60 -21.37 18.68 -12.33
N LYS A 61 -22.18 19.41 -13.11
CA LYS A 61 -23.07 20.49 -12.59
C LYS A 61 -24.07 19.97 -11.55
N ASN A 62 -24.56 18.75 -11.73
CA ASN A 62 -25.48 18.10 -10.81
C ASN A 62 -24.78 17.54 -9.55
N GLY A 63 -23.45 17.52 -9.53
CA GLY A 63 -22.68 16.97 -8.41
C GLY A 63 -22.69 15.44 -8.38
N ASP A 64 -22.88 14.77 -9.53
CA ASP A 64 -23.05 13.31 -9.62
C ASP A 64 -21.74 12.53 -9.42
N PHE A 65 -20.58 13.19 -9.43
CA PHE A 65 -19.26 12.55 -9.32
C PHE A 65 -18.65 12.70 -7.93
N TYR A 66 -18.06 11.62 -7.39
CA TYR A 66 -17.18 11.71 -6.24
C TYR A 66 -15.85 12.36 -6.59
N GLU A 67 -15.31 12.04 -7.77
CA GLU A 67 -14.15 12.72 -8.33
C GLU A 67 -14.27 12.77 -9.84
N HIS A 68 -13.65 13.79 -10.44
CA HIS A 68 -13.44 13.85 -11.88
C HIS A 68 -12.16 14.62 -12.21
N GLU A 69 -11.56 14.28 -13.35
CA GLU A 69 -10.38 14.96 -13.89
C GLU A 69 -10.46 15.10 -15.42
N LEU A 70 -9.81 16.12 -15.95
CA LEU A 70 -9.63 16.32 -17.39
C LEU A 70 -8.23 15.86 -17.78
N ILE A 71 -8.13 14.77 -18.56
CA ILE A 71 -6.88 14.21 -19.05
C ILE A 71 -6.91 14.19 -20.57
N HIS A 72 -5.93 14.84 -21.20
CA HIS A 72 -5.82 14.89 -22.67
C HIS A 72 -7.16 15.23 -23.33
N GLU A 73 -7.77 16.33 -22.87
CA GLU A 73 -9.06 16.87 -23.35
C GLU A 73 -10.29 15.99 -23.11
N ASN A 74 -10.14 14.88 -22.40
CA ASN A 74 -11.24 13.97 -22.08
C ASN A 74 -11.47 13.92 -20.58
N PHE A 75 -12.73 13.95 -20.17
CA PHE A 75 -13.12 13.81 -18.78
C PHE A 75 -13.06 12.35 -18.35
N TYR A 76 -12.72 12.13 -17.09
CA TYR A 76 -12.78 10.85 -16.40
C TYR A 76 -13.37 11.08 -15.01
N GLY A 77 -14.26 10.20 -14.53
CA GLY A 77 -14.84 10.37 -13.21
C GLY A 77 -15.51 9.12 -12.62
N VAL A 78 -15.65 9.14 -11.30
CA VAL A 78 -16.27 8.08 -10.51
C VAL A 78 -17.65 8.56 -10.04
N GLU A 79 -18.71 7.98 -10.59
CA GLU A 79 -20.08 8.38 -10.29
C GLU A 79 -20.50 7.92 -8.88
N LYS A 80 -21.21 8.81 -8.17
CA LYS A 80 -21.71 8.58 -6.81
C LYS A 80 -22.75 7.47 -6.77
N ASN A 81 -23.77 7.58 -7.62
CA ASN A 81 -24.92 6.67 -7.63
C ASN A 81 -24.47 5.24 -7.93
N LEU A 82 -23.61 5.04 -8.92
CA LEU A 82 -23.01 3.74 -9.21
C LEU A 82 -22.37 3.10 -7.98
N CYS A 83 -21.53 3.86 -7.26
CA CYS A 83 -20.88 3.36 -6.04
C CYS A 83 -21.91 3.02 -4.95
N LEU A 84 -22.88 3.91 -4.72
CA LEU A 84 -23.90 3.74 -3.68
C LEU A 84 -24.81 2.54 -3.98
N ASP A 85 -25.23 2.35 -5.22
CA ASP A 85 -26.09 1.24 -5.64
C ASP A 85 -25.41 -0.11 -5.41
N LEU A 86 -24.14 -0.23 -5.77
CA LEU A 86 -23.38 -1.46 -5.56
C LEU A 86 -23.15 -1.73 -4.07
N LEU A 87 -22.87 -0.70 -3.27
CA LEU A 87 -22.73 -0.83 -1.82
C LEU A 87 -24.05 -1.23 -1.15
N ASN A 88 -25.18 -0.65 -1.57
CA ASN A 88 -26.51 -0.97 -1.05
C ASN A 88 -26.91 -2.42 -1.36
N LYS A 89 -26.35 -2.99 -2.43
CA LYS A 89 -26.46 -4.42 -2.78
C LYS A 89 -25.46 -5.31 -2.04
N ASN A 90 -24.78 -4.80 -1.01
CA ASN A 90 -23.78 -5.49 -0.19
C ASN A 90 -22.52 -5.95 -0.94
N TYR A 91 -22.21 -5.39 -2.12
CA TYR A 91 -20.95 -5.68 -2.80
C TYR A 91 -19.76 -4.98 -2.12
N SER A 92 -18.60 -5.62 -2.19
CA SER A 92 -17.32 -4.94 -1.99
C SER A 92 -16.87 -4.32 -3.30
N LEU A 93 -16.27 -3.14 -3.24
CA LEU A 93 -15.84 -2.40 -4.44
C LEU A 93 -14.33 -2.32 -4.51
N ILE A 94 -13.76 -2.35 -5.72
CA ILE A 94 -12.34 -2.15 -5.97
C ILE A 94 -12.11 -1.18 -7.14
N LYS A 95 -11.12 -0.29 -7.02
CA LYS A 95 -10.79 0.68 -8.07
C LYS A 95 -9.28 0.88 -8.19
N ASP A 96 -8.75 0.85 -9.41
CA ASP A 96 -7.43 1.39 -9.67
C ASP A 96 -7.49 2.92 -9.78
N ILE A 97 -6.59 3.60 -9.09
CA ILE A 97 -6.60 5.05 -9.04
C ILE A 97 -5.18 5.59 -8.92
N GLY A 98 -5.00 6.87 -9.22
CA GLY A 98 -3.76 7.61 -8.98
C GLY A 98 -3.57 7.94 -7.51
N VAL A 99 -2.36 8.38 -7.14
CA VAL A 99 -2.04 8.70 -5.74
C VAL A 99 -2.82 9.89 -5.20
N GLU A 100 -3.06 10.92 -6.02
CA GLU A 100 -3.88 12.08 -5.62
C GLU A 100 -5.35 11.72 -5.58
N GLY A 101 -5.87 11.13 -6.67
CA GLY A 101 -7.25 10.66 -6.75
C GLY A 101 -7.63 9.74 -5.58
N THR A 102 -6.71 8.89 -5.10
CA THR A 102 -6.96 8.05 -3.92
C THR A 102 -7.46 8.87 -2.73
N PHE A 103 -6.78 9.97 -2.42
CA PHE A 103 -7.11 10.77 -1.23
C PHE A 103 -8.28 11.71 -1.50
N ASN A 104 -8.41 12.23 -2.72
CA ASN A 104 -9.58 13.00 -3.12
C ASN A 104 -10.86 12.15 -3.00
N LEU A 105 -10.85 10.95 -3.58
CA LEU A 105 -11.97 10.02 -3.52
C LEU A 105 -12.24 9.55 -2.08
N LYS A 106 -11.19 9.21 -1.32
CA LYS A 106 -11.34 8.84 0.09
C LYS A 106 -11.98 9.95 0.93
N ASP A 107 -11.57 11.20 0.72
CA ASP A 107 -12.11 12.36 1.42
C ASP A 107 -13.56 12.66 1.03
N ASN A 108 -14.01 12.24 -0.16
CA ASN A 108 -15.41 12.37 -0.58
C ASN A 108 -16.28 11.17 -0.15
N LEU A 109 -15.67 10.08 0.29
CA LEU A 109 -16.34 8.84 0.72
C LEU A 109 -16.46 8.71 2.26
N LYS A 110 -16.15 9.77 3.04
CA LYS A 110 -15.94 9.81 4.51
C LYS A 110 -16.65 8.75 5.36
N ASP A 111 -17.95 8.52 5.15
CA ASP A 111 -18.78 7.62 5.98
C ASP A 111 -18.72 6.14 5.56
N LYS A 112 -17.95 5.82 4.51
CA LYS A 112 -17.81 4.47 3.98
C LYS A 112 -16.51 3.83 4.48
N ASN A 113 -16.54 2.51 4.68
CA ASN A 113 -15.34 1.75 4.98
C ASN A 113 -14.43 1.69 3.74
N VAL A 114 -13.47 2.62 3.65
CA VAL A 114 -12.50 2.75 2.55
C VAL A 114 -11.11 2.32 3.01
N GLU A 115 -10.60 1.26 2.39
CA GLU A 115 -9.21 0.82 2.52
C GLU A 115 -8.39 1.24 1.31
N THR A 116 -7.12 1.59 1.54
CA THR A 116 -6.21 2.04 0.48
C THR A 116 -4.94 1.19 0.43
N VAL A 117 -4.60 0.67 -0.74
CA VAL A 117 -3.39 -0.15 -0.96
C VAL A 117 -2.48 0.55 -1.96
N TYR A 118 -1.20 0.69 -1.62
CA TYR A 118 -0.16 1.08 -2.57
C TYR A 118 0.63 -0.15 -3.05
N LEU A 119 0.57 -0.43 -4.34
CA LEU A 119 1.31 -1.50 -5.00
C LEU A 119 2.65 -0.98 -5.52
N LYS A 120 3.74 -1.42 -4.88
CA LYS A 120 5.11 -0.96 -5.15
C LYS A 120 5.91 -1.99 -5.93
N VAL A 121 6.59 -1.52 -6.98
CA VAL A 121 7.68 -2.24 -7.65
C VAL A 121 8.99 -1.47 -7.46
N SER A 122 10.12 -2.12 -7.68
CA SER A 122 11.41 -1.41 -7.68
C SER A 122 11.53 -0.51 -8.92
N LYS A 123 12.35 0.54 -8.85
CA LYS A 123 12.59 1.42 -10.01
C LYS A 123 13.19 0.66 -11.20
N GLY A 124 14.06 -0.33 -10.92
CA GLY A 124 14.64 -1.20 -11.95
C GLY A 124 13.59 -2.08 -12.62
N GLU A 125 12.72 -2.70 -11.83
CA GLU A 125 11.61 -3.52 -12.33
C GLU A 125 10.60 -2.70 -13.15
N LEU A 126 10.28 -1.49 -12.68
CA LEU A 126 9.48 -0.52 -13.43
C LEU A 126 10.06 -0.26 -14.82
N ARG A 127 11.36 0.09 -14.89
CA ARG A 127 12.04 0.34 -16.16
C ARG A 127 11.98 -0.90 -17.08
N LYS A 128 12.28 -2.09 -16.55
CA LYS A 128 12.22 -3.35 -17.29
C LYS A 128 10.83 -3.58 -17.89
N ARG A 129 9.77 -3.41 -17.10
CA ARG A 129 8.38 -3.59 -17.56
C ARG A 129 7.97 -2.58 -18.63
N LEU A 130 8.39 -1.32 -18.50
CA LEU A 130 8.07 -0.30 -19.50
C LEU A 130 8.76 -0.58 -20.84
N ILE A 131 10.04 -1.00 -20.81
CA ILE A 131 10.79 -1.43 -22.00
C ILE A 131 10.10 -2.63 -22.66
N ASN A 132 9.75 -3.66 -21.88
CA ASN A 132 9.10 -4.87 -22.40
C ASN A 132 7.71 -4.59 -22.98
N ARG A 133 7.04 -3.51 -22.55
CA ARG A 133 5.76 -3.07 -23.13
C ARG A 133 5.94 -2.34 -24.47
N GLY A 134 7.16 -2.00 -24.86
CA GLY A 134 7.45 -1.23 -26.07
C GLY A 134 7.22 0.27 -25.91
N ASP A 135 7.23 0.80 -24.68
CA ASP A 135 7.09 2.24 -24.46
C ASP A 135 8.31 3.01 -25.02
N LYS A 136 8.08 4.18 -25.62
CA LYS A 136 9.14 5.06 -26.12
C LYS A 136 10.02 5.60 -24.99
N LYS A 137 11.27 5.95 -25.29
CA LYS A 137 12.26 6.41 -24.30
C LYS A 137 11.79 7.64 -23.54
N GLU A 138 11.10 8.57 -24.21
CA GLU A 138 10.53 9.78 -23.63
C GLU A 138 9.46 9.44 -22.59
N ASP A 139 8.56 8.50 -22.91
CA ASP A 139 7.49 8.05 -22.02
C ASP A 139 8.05 7.28 -20.80
N ILE A 140 9.07 6.44 -21.01
CA ILE A 140 9.79 5.74 -19.94
C ILE A 140 10.36 6.76 -18.96
N ASN A 141 11.08 7.77 -19.47
CA ASN A 141 11.70 8.79 -18.63
C ASN A 141 10.65 9.62 -17.87
N ARG A 142 9.56 10.01 -18.54
CA ARG A 142 8.44 10.72 -17.91
C ARG A 142 7.84 9.92 -16.75
N ARG A 143 7.57 8.62 -16.95
CA ARG A 143 7.03 7.73 -15.91
C ARG A 143 8.02 7.49 -14.78
N LEU A 144 9.31 7.34 -15.07
CA LEU A 144 10.36 7.19 -14.05
C LEU A 144 10.54 8.45 -13.19
N LYS A 145 10.32 9.65 -13.74
CA LYS A 145 10.32 10.91 -12.96
C LYS A 145 9.18 10.95 -11.94
N ARG A 146 7.99 10.43 -12.30
CA ARG A 146 6.84 10.36 -11.38
C ARG A 146 7.03 9.37 -10.24
N PHE A 147 7.92 8.39 -10.36
CA PHE A 147 8.10 7.33 -9.37
C PHE A 147 8.39 7.84 -7.95
N GLN A 148 9.27 8.85 -7.81
CA GLN A 148 9.59 9.41 -6.49
C GLN A 148 8.42 10.21 -5.91
N TYR A 149 7.74 10.96 -6.76
CA TYR A 149 6.55 11.72 -6.39
C TYR A 149 5.43 10.78 -5.92
N GLU A 150 5.11 9.72 -6.66
CA GLU A 150 4.11 8.71 -6.26
C GLU A 150 4.51 8.00 -4.96
N ALA A 151 5.81 7.67 -4.82
CA ALA A 151 6.35 7.04 -3.61
C ALA A 151 6.26 7.95 -2.37
N SER A 152 6.18 9.26 -2.53
CA SER A 152 6.04 10.20 -1.41
C SER A 152 4.70 10.04 -0.67
N TYR A 153 3.65 9.56 -1.38
CA TYR A 153 2.32 9.35 -0.82
C TYR A 153 2.20 8.05 -0.01
N ILE A 154 3.15 7.12 -0.12
CA ILE A 154 3.08 5.78 0.51
C ILE A 154 2.72 5.85 2.00
N LYS A 155 3.23 6.86 2.73
CA LYS A 155 2.97 7.01 4.18
C LYS A 155 1.51 7.29 4.52
N LYS A 156 0.68 7.67 3.55
CA LYS A 156 -0.75 7.99 3.72
C LYS A 156 -1.68 6.79 3.48
N TYR A 157 -1.15 5.68 2.93
CA TYR A 157 -1.93 4.49 2.60
C TYR A 157 -2.19 3.59 3.80
N ASN A 158 -3.32 2.87 3.78
CA ASN A 158 -3.62 1.82 4.77
C ASN A 158 -2.64 0.65 4.62
N PHE A 159 -2.28 0.26 3.39
CA PHE A 159 -1.39 -0.88 3.13
C PHE A 159 -0.35 -0.57 2.04
N LEU A 160 0.83 -1.20 2.16
CA LEU A 160 1.89 -1.19 1.16
C LEU A 160 2.18 -2.64 0.76
N ILE A 161 2.08 -2.97 -0.53
CA ILE A 161 2.38 -4.31 -1.04
C ILE A 161 3.51 -4.24 -2.06
N HIS A 162 4.55 -5.05 -1.87
CA HIS A 162 5.64 -5.18 -2.82
C HIS A 162 5.32 -6.23 -3.89
N ASN A 163 4.99 -5.80 -5.11
CA ASN A 163 4.64 -6.71 -6.19
C ASN A 163 5.88 -7.35 -6.86
N LYS A 164 6.47 -8.33 -6.19
CA LYS A 164 7.54 -9.18 -6.72
C LYS A 164 7.03 -10.53 -7.23
N ASN A 165 5.97 -11.05 -6.61
CA ASN A 165 5.32 -12.30 -6.98
C ASN A 165 3.81 -12.05 -7.03
N PHE A 166 3.19 -12.52 -8.10
CA PHE A 166 1.77 -12.28 -8.37
C PHE A 166 0.88 -12.92 -7.32
N ASP A 167 1.02 -14.23 -7.07
CA ASP A 167 0.17 -14.99 -6.15
C ASP A 167 0.23 -14.44 -4.73
N LYS A 168 1.43 -14.06 -4.27
CA LYS A 168 1.60 -13.37 -2.99
C LYS A 168 0.79 -12.08 -2.97
N SER A 169 0.99 -11.20 -3.95
CA SER A 169 0.28 -9.91 -4.00
C SER A 169 -1.24 -10.09 -4.08
N TYR A 170 -1.70 -11.07 -4.86
CA TYR A 170 -3.10 -11.45 -4.99
C TYR A 170 -3.69 -11.86 -3.64
N ASN A 171 -3.04 -12.80 -2.95
CA ASN A 171 -3.51 -13.30 -1.65
C ASN A 171 -3.53 -12.20 -0.57
N LEU A 172 -2.53 -11.30 -0.59
CA LEU A 172 -2.49 -10.14 0.29
C LEU A 172 -3.70 -9.22 0.07
N ILE A 173 -3.99 -8.86 -1.18
CA ILE A 173 -5.13 -7.98 -1.50
C ILE A 173 -6.46 -8.68 -1.21
N ASN A 174 -6.59 -9.97 -1.54
CA ASN A 174 -7.82 -10.73 -1.33
C ASN A 174 -8.21 -10.79 0.16
N ALA A 175 -7.25 -10.93 1.06
CA ALA A 175 -7.58 -10.90 2.49
C ALA A 175 -7.90 -9.50 3.03
N VAL A 176 -7.30 -8.44 2.49
CA VAL A 176 -7.75 -7.06 2.76
C VAL A 176 -9.23 -6.93 2.39
N ILE A 177 -9.61 -7.48 1.23
CA ILE A 177 -11.00 -7.44 0.75
C ILE A 177 -11.95 -8.20 1.66
N ASN A 178 -11.59 -9.42 2.05
CA ASN A 178 -12.46 -10.27 2.87
C ASN A 178 -12.51 -9.84 4.34
N ASN A 179 -11.86 -8.72 4.70
CA ASN A 179 -11.80 -8.19 6.05
C ASN A 179 -11.31 -9.21 7.08
N ASN A 180 -10.66 -10.28 6.60
CA ASN A 180 -9.90 -11.19 7.44
C ASN A 180 -8.80 -10.30 8.01
N LYS A 181 -8.76 -10.16 9.34
CA LYS A 181 -7.70 -9.48 10.08
C LYS A 181 -6.38 -10.23 9.89
N VAL A 182 -5.89 -10.31 8.66
CA VAL A 182 -4.59 -10.82 8.29
C VAL A 182 -3.67 -9.61 8.41
N PHE A 183 -2.93 -9.60 9.50
CA PHE A 183 -2.02 -8.52 9.90
C PHE A 183 -0.88 -8.35 8.90
N TYR A 184 -1.11 -7.62 7.82
CA TYR A 184 -0.12 -7.43 6.77
C TYR A 184 1.06 -6.54 7.13
N GLU A 185 2.16 -6.77 6.40
CA GLU A 185 3.46 -6.11 6.43
C GLU A 185 3.34 -4.58 6.49
N TYR A 186 3.31 -4.01 7.70
CA TYR A 186 3.41 -2.57 7.89
C TYR A 186 4.89 -2.19 8.07
N ILE A 187 5.52 -1.69 7.01
CA ILE A 187 6.80 -0.98 7.10
C ILE A 187 6.50 0.49 7.40
N LYS A 188 6.63 0.87 8.67
CA LYS A 188 6.65 2.28 9.09
C LYS A 188 8.06 2.84 8.80
N PRO A 189 8.20 4.08 8.29
CA PRO A 189 9.52 4.67 8.06
C PRO A 189 10.31 4.78 9.37
N CYS A 190 11.58 4.39 9.37
CA CYS A 190 12.49 4.65 10.48
C CYS A 190 12.63 6.16 10.70
N LYS A 191 12.42 6.64 11.93
CA LYS A 191 13.11 7.85 12.37
C LYS A 191 14.59 7.47 12.44
N LYS A 192 15.42 8.14 11.64
CA LYS A 192 16.86 8.17 11.82
C LYS A 192 17.10 8.59 13.29
N ILE A 193 17.79 7.78 14.08
CA ILE A 193 18.28 8.25 15.39
C ILE A 193 19.52 9.08 15.06
N VAL A 194 19.31 10.29 14.56
CA VAL A 194 20.34 11.32 14.58
C VAL A 194 20.13 12.01 15.91
N ASN A 195 21.16 11.96 16.76
CA ASN A 195 21.22 12.51 18.11
C ASN A 195 20.57 11.61 19.17
N ILE A 196 21.44 10.88 19.89
CA ILE A 196 21.12 10.23 21.14
C ILE A 196 20.62 11.31 22.10
N ASN A 197 19.35 11.24 22.47
CA ASN A 197 18.77 12.16 23.45
C ASN A 197 18.94 11.54 24.85
N LEU A 198 19.88 12.07 25.64
CA LEU A 198 20.20 11.58 26.99
C LEU A 198 18.97 11.60 27.92
N LYS A 199 18.10 12.61 27.83
CA LYS A 199 16.84 12.63 28.60
C LYS A 199 15.90 11.47 28.26
N LYS A 200 15.92 11.00 27.01
CA LYS A 200 15.18 9.78 26.62
C LYS A 200 15.85 8.53 27.19
N LEU A 201 17.19 8.46 27.17
CA LEU A 201 17.95 7.36 27.75
C LEU A 201 17.60 7.22 29.25
N ASP A 202 17.72 8.30 30.01
CA ASP A 202 17.42 8.33 31.44
C ASP A 202 15.97 7.93 31.74
N LYS A 203 15.02 8.43 30.94
CA LYS A 203 13.60 8.06 31.07
C LYS A 203 13.35 6.57 30.85
N TYR A 204 14.07 5.92 29.94
CA TYR A 204 13.91 4.49 29.67
C TYR A 204 14.64 3.64 30.72
N THR A 205 15.84 4.05 31.13
CA THR A 205 16.59 3.44 32.25
C THR A 205 15.79 3.47 33.54
N ASN A 206 15.19 4.61 33.88
CA ASN A 206 14.35 4.74 35.08
C ASN A 206 13.08 3.87 35.01
N LYS A 207 12.54 3.58 33.82
CA LYS A 207 11.40 2.67 33.69
C LYS A 207 11.80 1.19 33.80
N LEU A 208 13.02 0.84 33.39
CA LEU A 208 13.60 -0.50 33.53
C LEU A 208 13.89 -0.84 35.00
N ILE A 209 14.53 0.09 35.72
CA ILE A 209 14.78 -0.03 37.17
C ILE A 209 13.47 -0.27 37.94
N ASN A 210 12.36 0.28 37.43
CA ASN A 210 11.03 0.15 38.02
C ASN A 210 10.19 -1.04 37.47
N ASN A 211 10.83 -2.06 36.85
CA ASN A 211 10.19 -3.29 36.36
C ASN A 211 8.94 -3.10 35.47
N LYS A 212 8.87 -2.00 34.71
CA LYS A 212 7.74 -1.79 33.79
C LYS A 212 7.94 -2.60 32.52
N SER A 213 6.98 -3.48 32.21
CA SER A 213 7.01 -4.31 31.01
C SER A 213 6.95 -3.46 29.74
N PHE A 214 7.72 -3.86 28.73
CA PHE A 214 7.71 -3.23 27.42
C PHE A 214 7.05 -4.16 26.39
N LYS A 215 6.39 -3.57 25.39
CA LYS A 215 5.81 -4.35 24.28
C LYS A 215 6.95 -4.99 23.46
N PRO A 216 6.91 -6.31 23.19
CA PRO A 216 7.89 -7.01 22.36
C PRO A 216 8.04 -6.39 20.96
N ILE A 217 9.22 -6.54 20.35
CA ILE A 217 9.53 -6.02 19.01
C ILE A 217 10.12 -7.11 18.14
N LYS A 218 9.69 -7.20 16.88
CA LYS A 218 10.28 -8.13 15.91
C LYS A 218 11.36 -7.45 15.08
N VAL A 219 12.44 -8.18 14.82
CA VAL A 219 13.63 -7.74 14.07
C VAL A 219 13.98 -8.79 13.03
N TYR A 220 14.43 -8.33 11.85
CA TYR A 220 14.92 -9.17 10.76
C TYR A 220 16.43 -9.02 10.62
N PHE A 221 17.17 -10.13 10.70
CA PHE A 221 18.63 -10.16 10.65
C PHE A 221 19.10 -11.43 9.94
N ASN A 222 20.07 -11.33 9.03
CA ASN A 222 20.64 -12.45 8.25
C ASN A 222 19.61 -13.42 7.62
N GLY A 223 18.48 -12.90 7.13
CA GLY A 223 17.47 -13.74 6.49
C GLY A 223 16.46 -14.39 7.44
N GLN A 224 16.55 -14.11 8.75
CA GLN A 224 15.73 -14.74 9.79
C GLN A 224 14.97 -13.71 10.64
N ASP A 225 13.81 -14.14 11.17
CA ASP A 225 12.93 -13.36 12.02
C ASP A 225 13.15 -13.64 13.52
N PHE A 226 13.28 -12.59 14.33
CA PHE A 226 13.48 -12.68 15.78
C PHE A 226 12.44 -11.87 16.56
N ILE A 227 12.07 -12.31 17.77
CA ILE A 227 11.29 -11.53 18.76
C ILE A 227 12.22 -11.10 19.89
N LEU A 228 12.39 -9.80 20.03
CA LEU A 228 13.10 -9.16 21.13
C LEU A 228 12.08 -8.73 22.18
N LYS A 229 12.15 -9.32 23.38
CA LYS A 229 11.20 -9.06 24.46
C LYS A 229 11.51 -7.74 25.19
N ASN A 230 12.71 -7.14 25.03
CA ASN A 230 13.10 -5.90 25.69
C ASN A 230 13.56 -4.76 24.73
N ASN A 231 13.09 -3.54 24.98
CA ASN A 231 13.47 -2.34 24.20
C ASN A 231 14.98 -1.98 24.27
N LEU A 232 15.72 -2.53 25.23
CA LEU A 232 17.17 -2.39 25.37
C LEU A 232 17.91 -3.10 24.22
N GLU A 233 17.39 -4.25 23.76
CA GLU A 233 17.95 -5.02 22.65
C GLU A 233 17.82 -4.27 21.32
N LYS A 234 16.74 -3.49 21.15
CA LYS A 234 16.56 -2.57 20.01
C LYS A 234 17.62 -1.45 20.01
N TYR A 235 17.97 -0.94 21.19
CA TYR A 235 18.94 0.14 21.34
C TYR A 235 20.37 -0.37 21.11
N LEU A 236 20.72 -1.54 21.66
CA LEU A 236 22.02 -2.20 21.46
C LEU A 236 22.23 -2.68 20.02
N ALA A 237 21.21 -3.26 19.38
CA ALA A 237 21.30 -3.64 17.97
C ALA A 237 21.61 -2.43 17.07
N GLY A 238 21.03 -1.27 17.33
CA GLY A 238 21.26 -0.06 16.53
C GLY A 238 22.66 0.53 16.70
N ILE A 239 23.22 0.39 17.90
CA ILE A 239 24.60 0.77 18.21
C ILE A 239 25.59 -0.20 17.56
N LEU A 240 25.36 -1.52 17.67
CA LEU A 240 26.28 -2.56 17.20
C LEU A 240 26.38 -2.64 15.67
N VAL A 241 25.30 -2.39 14.93
CA VAL A 241 25.32 -2.48 13.45
C VAL A 241 25.50 -1.12 12.75
N ASN A 242 25.70 -0.04 13.52
CA ASN A 242 25.77 1.35 13.06
C ASN A 242 24.68 1.71 12.01
N LYS A 243 23.48 1.12 12.15
CA LYS A 243 22.38 1.16 11.18
C LYS A 243 21.04 1.25 11.89
N ASN A 244 20.03 1.76 11.18
CA ASN A 244 18.66 1.92 11.70
C ASN A 244 18.04 0.55 12.08
N VAL A 245 17.58 0.40 13.33
CA VAL A 245 16.79 -0.78 13.72
C VAL A 245 15.30 -0.51 13.47
N THR A 246 14.78 -1.20 12.47
CA THR A 246 13.37 -1.17 12.07
C THR A 246 12.52 -1.96 13.08
N LYS A 247 11.35 -1.42 13.44
CA LYS A 247 10.29 -2.25 14.04
C LYS A 247 9.64 -3.03 12.92
N GLN A 248 9.68 -4.36 12.97
CA GLN A 248 8.83 -5.18 12.11
C GLN A 248 7.65 -5.73 12.91
N LEU A 249 6.49 -5.76 12.28
CA LEU A 249 5.31 -6.50 12.73
C LEU A 249 5.28 -7.79 11.92
N ILE A 250 5.08 -8.94 12.57
CA ILE A 250 5.00 -10.25 11.90
C ILE A 250 3.91 -11.09 12.56
N PHE A 251 3.37 -12.04 11.80
CA PHE A 251 2.33 -13.03 12.11
C PHE A 251 2.68 -13.99 13.26
N LYS A 252 1.65 -14.69 13.77
CA LYS A 252 1.70 -15.53 14.97
C LYS A 252 2.16 -16.98 14.72
N ASN A 253 2.32 -17.43 13.47
CA ASN A 253 2.62 -18.85 13.15
C ASN A 253 4.04 -19.11 12.61
N VAL A 254 5.03 -18.29 12.98
CA VAL A 254 6.43 -18.67 12.80
C VAL A 254 6.88 -19.32 14.10
N LYS A 255 7.49 -20.52 14.06
CA LYS A 255 8.18 -21.08 15.23
C LYS A 255 9.38 -20.18 15.51
N PHE A 256 9.34 -19.44 16.61
CA PHE A 256 10.43 -18.56 17.03
C PHE A 256 11.43 -19.36 17.89
N LYS A 257 12.72 -19.04 17.78
CA LYS A 257 13.68 -19.31 18.87
C LYS A 257 13.59 -18.14 19.84
N GLU A 258 13.22 -18.42 21.09
CA GLU A 258 13.30 -17.41 22.15
C GLU A 258 14.76 -17.24 22.59
N VAL A 259 15.15 -16.00 22.84
CA VAL A 259 16.45 -15.68 23.43
C VAL A 259 16.15 -14.85 24.67
N GLU A 260 16.36 -15.45 25.85
CA GLU A 260 15.83 -14.94 27.12
C GLU A 260 16.75 -13.95 27.86
N ASN A 261 18.02 -13.82 27.45
CA ASN A 261 19.02 -13.02 28.15
C ASN A 261 19.93 -12.25 27.16
N ILE A 262 20.30 -11.02 27.53
CA ILE A 262 21.26 -10.11 26.87
C ILE A 262 22.61 -10.77 26.55
N GLU A 263 23.09 -11.68 27.41
CA GLU A 263 24.34 -12.42 27.19
C GLU A 263 24.24 -13.40 26.00
N ASN A 264 23.08 -14.04 25.83
CA ASN A 264 22.83 -14.92 24.68
C ASN A 264 22.72 -14.13 23.39
N VAL A 265 22.18 -12.90 23.43
CA VAL A 265 22.15 -11.99 22.29
C VAL A 265 23.56 -11.52 21.91
N LEU A 266 24.39 -11.16 22.90
CA LEU A 266 25.77 -10.70 22.67
C LEU A 266 26.69 -11.82 22.17
N ASN A 267 26.58 -13.04 22.72
CA ASN A 267 27.33 -14.19 22.22
C ASN A 267 26.91 -14.58 20.81
N PHE A 268 25.61 -14.56 20.49
CA PHE A 268 25.11 -14.87 19.15
C PHE A 268 25.59 -13.86 18.09
N ILE A 269 25.67 -12.57 18.44
CA ILE A 269 26.20 -11.52 17.56
C ILE A 269 27.71 -11.69 17.36
N LYS A 270 28.47 -12.01 18.42
CA LYS A 270 29.92 -12.27 18.33
C LYS A 270 30.29 -13.52 17.52
N ILE A 271 29.44 -14.55 17.52
CA ILE A 271 29.68 -15.81 16.78
C ILE A 271 29.46 -15.64 15.25
N ASN A 272 28.70 -14.64 14.82
CA ASN A 272 28.29 -14.47 13.41
C ASN A 272 28.83 -13.17 12.75
N ILE A 273 29.87 -12.57 13.33
CA ILE A 273 30.72 -11.53 12.70
C ILE A 273 31.98 -12.23 12.20
#